data_AF-A0A5Q0M102-F1
#
_entry.id   AF-A0A5Q0M102-F1
#
_cell.length_a   1.000
_cell.length_b   1.000
_cell.length_c   1.000
_cell.angle_alpha   90.00
_cell.angle_beta   90.00
_cell.angle_gamma   90.00
#
_symmetry.space_group_name_H-M   'P 1'
#
loop_
_entity.id
_entity.type
_entity.pdbx_description
1 polymer ?
#
loop_
_entity_poly.entity_id
_entity_poly.type
_entity_poly.pdbx_seq_one_letter_code
_entity_poly.pdbx_strand_id
1 'polypeptide(L)' 'MLRDEKVNRLYKPAMIRIVAEYNVVTREYRGARLLEFVEHESQLQQKDLDRLIQRGAKAWRDVPDAGAWVDELRGSKE' A
#
# COMPACT_ATOMS: atom_id res chain seq x y z
N MET A 1 -16.40 21.07 0.05
CA MET A 1 -15.10 21.65 0.51
C MET A 1 -14.88 21.21 1.96
N LEU A 2 -13.70 21.41 2.58
CA LEU A 2 -13.45 21.06 4.00
C LEU A 2 -14.54 21.53 4.98
N ARG A 3 -15.27 22.59 4.61
CA ARG A 3 -16.44 23.14 5.33
C ARG A 3 -17.59 22.14 5.55
N ASP A 4 -17.72 21.13 4.70
CA ASP A 4 -18.82 20.16 4.71
C ASP A 4 -18.43 18.83 5.38
N GLU A 5 -17.18 18.70 5.87
CA GLU A 5 -16.73 17.49 6.55
C GLU A 5 -17.27 17.41 7.98
N LYS A 6 -17.75 16.22 8.36
CA LYS A 6 -18.22 15.93 9.73
C LYS A 6 -17.07 15.72 10.72
N VAL A 7 -15.87 15.43 10.23
CA VAL A 7 -14.68 15.17 11.04
C VAL A 7 -13.78 16.40 11.01
N ASN A 8 -13.48 17.01 12.17
CA ASN A 8 -12.58 18.14 12.24
C ASN A 8 -11.12 17.69 12.04
N ARG A 9 -10.62 17.87 10.82
CA ARG A 9 -9.24 17.59 10.40
C ARG A 9 -8.34 18.84 10.41
N LEU A 10 -8.86 20.01 10.78
CA LEU A 10 -8.10 21.25 10.79
C LEU A 10 -6.99 21.18 11.85
N TYR A 11 -5.76 21.48 11.44
CA TYR A 11 -4.55 21.44 12.28
C TYR A 11 -4.24 20.07 12.91
N LYS A 12 -4.79 18.98 12.37
CA LYS A 12 -4.48 17.61 12.82
C LYS A 12 -3.76 16.85 11.72
N PRO A 13 -2.73 16.04 12.06
CA PRO A 13 -2.15 15.10 11.11
C PRO A 13 -3.24 14.19 10.55
N ALA A 14 -3.23 14.00 9.23
CA ALA A 14 -4.14 13.10 8.54
C ALA A 14 -3.38 12.35 7.44
N MET A 15 -3.71 11.08 7.25
CA MET A 15 -3.24 10.32 6.10
C MET A 15 -4.13 10.67 4.90
N ILE A 16 -3.50 10.94 3.76
CA ILE A 16 -4.22 11.24 2.50
C ILE A 16 -3.74 10.32 1.40
N ARG A 17 -4.65 9.96 0.51
CA ARG A 17 -4.33 9.28 -0.74
C ARG A 17 -4.39 10.30 -1.87
N ILE A 18 -3.33 10.35 -2.67
CA ILE A 18 -3.21 11.25 -3.82
C ILE A 18 -2.93 10.46 -5.09
N VAL A 19 -3.18 11.07 -6.24
CA VAL A 19 -2.63 10.67 -7.53
C VAL A 19 -1.71 11.77 -8.04
N ALA A 20 -0.55 11.40 -8.57
CA ALA A 20 0.43 12.33 -9.11
C ALA A 20 1.23 11.67 -10.24
N GLU A 21 1.81 12.49 -11.12
CA GLU A 21 2.79 12.04 -12.11
C GLU A 21 4.17 11.99 -11.46
N TYR A 22 4.87 10.87 -11.64
CA TYR A 22 6.23 10.68 -11.12
C TYR A 22 7.26 10.77 -12.24
N ASN A 23 8.24 11.65 -12.10
CA ASN A 23 9.39 11.72 -12.99
C ASN A 23 10.45 10.71 -12.54
N VAL A 24 10.70 9.68 -13.36
CA VAL A 24 11.65 8.61 -13.02
C VAL A 24 13.12 9.06 -12.98
N VAL A 25 13.47 10.15 -13.67
CA VAL A 25 14.84 10.68 -13.72
C VAL A 25 15.11 11.60 -12.54
N THR A 26 14.24 12.60 -12.33
CA THR A 26 14.43 13.59 -11.25
C THR A 26 13.92 13.09 -9.89
N ARG A 27 13.11 12.03 -9.89
CA ARG A 27 12.43 11.47 -8.72
C ARG A 27 11.43 12.42 -8.06
N GLU A 28 10.89 13.36 -8.84
CA GLU A 28 9.94 14.35 -8.36
C GLU A 28 8.50 14.01 -8.78
N TYR A 29 7.54 14.45 -7.96
CA TYR A 29 6.12 14.36 -8.25
C TYR A 29 5.58 15.69 -8.76
N ARG A 30 4.66 15.64 -9.72
CA ARG A 30 3.91 16.82 -10.20
C ARG A 30 2.43 16.52 -10.39
N GLY A 31 1.62 17.57 -10.45
CA GLY A 31 0.19 17.45 -10.74
C GLY A 31 -0.60 16.68 -9.67
N ALA A 32 -0.19 16.77 -8.40
CA ALA A 32 -0.83 16.04 -7.32
C ALA A 32 -2.31 16.44 -7.17
N ARG A 33 -3.19 15.45 -7.17
CA ARG A 33 -4.61 15.60 -6.85
C ARG A 33 -4.99 14.71 -5.67
N LEU A 34 -5.71 15.30 -4.72
CA LEU A 34 -6.29 14.58 -3.60
C LEU A 34 -7.36 13.61 -4.11
N LEU A 35 -7.28 12.35 -3.69
CA LEU A 35 -8.33 11.36 -3.92
C LEU A 35 -9.22 11.24 -2.68
N GLU A 36 -8.64 11.02 -1.51
CA GLU A 36 -9.38 10.85 -0.26
C GLU A 36 -8.51 11.09 0.98
N PHE A 37 -9.17 11.39 2.10
CA PHE A 37 -8.59 11.25 3.43
C PHE A 37 -8.73 9.80 3.88
N VAL A 38 -7.63 9.16 4.25
CA VAL A 38 -7.63 7.78 4.70
C VAL A 38 -7.89 7.75 6.20
N GLU A 39 -8.90 7.01 6.62
CA GLU A 39 -9.02 6.60 8.02
C GLU A 39 -7.93 5.56 8.29
N HIS A 40 -6.80 6.03 8.81
CA HIS A 40 -5.73 5.13 9.23
C HIS A 40 -6.02 4.64 10.65
N GLU A 41 -6.63 3.47 10.78
CA GLU A 41 -6.55 2.72 12.03
C GLU A 41 -5.12 2.18 12.17
N SER A 42 -4.33 2.81 13.04
CA SER A 42 -2.96 2.39 13.34
C SER A 42 -2.89 1.11 14.18
N GLN A 43 -4.04 0.57 14.59
CA GLN A 43 -4.13 -0.68 15.35
C GLN A 43 -4.21 -1.85 14.38
N LEU A 44 -3.05 -2.45 14.13
CA LEU A 44 -3.00 -3.74 13.45
C LEU A 44 -3.63 -4.80 14.36
N GLN A 45 -4.81 -5.28 14.00
CA GLN A 45 -5.46 -6.35 14.73
C GLN A 45 -4.69 -7.66 14.49
N GLN A 46 -4.11 -8.23 15.54
CA GLN A 46 -3.29 -9.46 15.44
C GLN A 46 -4.06 -10.59 14.74
N LYS A 47 -5.37 -10.71 14.98
CA LYS A 47 -6.22 -11.73 14.35
C LYS A 47 -6.29 -11.60 12.84
N ASP A 48 -6.31 -10.38 12.31
CA ASP A 48 -6.37 -10.13 10.87
C ASP A 48 -5.02 -10.41 10.21
N LEU A 49 -3.92 -10.08 10.90
CA LEU A 49 -2.58 -10.45 10.49
C LEU A 49 -2.41 -11.97 10.43
N ASP A 50 -2.81 -12.68 11.48
CA ASP A 50 -2.72 -14.14 11.55
C ASP A 50 -3.52 -14.78 10.39
N ARG A 51 -4.71 -14.26 10.09
CA ARG A 51 -5.53 -14.71 8.96
C ARG A 51 -4.83 -14.51 7.62
N LEU A 52 -4.16 -13.38 7.42
CA LEU A 52 -3.40 -13.11 6.20
C LEU A 52 -2.20 -14.05 6.08
N ILE A 53 -1.45 -14.25 7.16
CA ILE A 53 -0.30 -15.17 7.21
C ILE A 53 -0.73 -16.60 6.86
N GLN A 54 -1.81 -17.10 7.46
CA GLN A 54 -2.32 -18.45 7.19
C GLN A 54 -2.76 -18.63 5.74
N ARG A 55 -3.40 -17.61 5.15
CA ARG A 55 -3.79 -17.62 3.74
C ARG A 55 -2.55 -17.64 2.84
N GLY A 56 -1.55 -16.83 3.14
CA GLY A 56 -0.27 -16.81 2.42
C GLY A 56 0.43 -18.16 2.48
N ALA A 57 0.62 -18.71 3.69
CA ALA A 57 1.24 -20.01 3.90
C ALA A 57 0.53 -21.14 3.12
N LYS A 58 -0.81 -21.14 3.10
CA LYS A 58 -1.58 -22.11 2.32
C LYS A 58 -1.39 -21.93 0.81
N ALA A 59 -1.39 -20.70 0.32
CA ALA A 59 -1.26 -20.41 -1.11
C ALA A 59 0.13 -20.74 -1.66
N TRP A 60 1.16 -20.67 -0.80
CA TRP A 60 2.56 -20.90 -1.17
C TRP A 60 3.05 -22.31 -0.85
N ARG A 61 2.19 -23.21 -0.35
CA ARG A 61 2.62 -24.52 0.16
C ARG A 61 3.34 -25.38 -0.88
N ASP A 62 2.98 -25.21 -2.15
CA ASP A 62 3.47 -26.02 -3.27
C ASP A 62 4.58 -25.30 -4.04
N VAL A 63 5.05 -24.14 -3.56
CA VAL A 63 6.17 -23.40 -4.14
C VAL A 63 7.45 -23.88 -3.46
N PRO A 64 8.30 -24.68 -4.13
CA PRO A 64 9.46 -25.31 -3.51
C PRO A 64 10.58 -24.30 -3.19
N ASP A 65 10.73 -23.27 -4.03
CA ASP A 65 11.64 -22.16 -3.84
C ASP A 65 10.96 -20.86 -4.28
N ALA A 66 10.57 -20.08 -3.28
CA ALA A 66 9.93 -18.78 -3.49
C ALA A 66 10.83 -17.78 -4.22
N GLY A 67 12.14 -17.83 -3.98
CA GLY A 67 13.13 -16.95 -4.62
C GLY A 67 13.26 -17.28 -6.10
N ALA A 68 13.50 -18.56 -6.41
CA ALA A 68 13.63 -19.02 -7.79
C ALA A 68 12.36 -18.76 -8.62
N TRP A 69 11.17 -18.96 -8.03
CA TRP A 69 9.89 -18.65 -8.69
C TRP A 69 9.75 -17.16 -9.01
N VAL A 70 10.14 -16.29 -8.08
CA VAL A 70 10.11 -14.83 -8.28
C VAL A 70 11.14 -14.39 -9.32
N ASP A 71 12.33 -14.98 -9.32
CA ASP A 71 13.39 -14.69 -10.29
C ASP A 71 12.97 -15.11 -11.71
N GLU A 72 12.31 -16.25 -11.86
CA GLU A 72 11.70 -16.66 -13.14
C GLU A 72 10.62 -15.68 -13.60
N LEU A 73 9.75 -15.21 -12.70
CA LEU A 73 8.71 -14.24 -13.03
C LEU A 73 9.28 -12.88 -13.46
N ARG A 74 10.41 -12.46 -12.89
CA ARG A 74 11.12 -11.22 -13.25
C ARG A 74 11.94 -11.34 -14.53
N GLY A 75 12.05 -12.55 -15.10
CA GLY A 75 12.88 -12.80 -16.28
C GLY A 75 14.37 -12.85 -15.97
N SER A 76 14.75 -13.05 -14.69
CA SER A 76 16.13 -13.20 -14.25
C SER A 76 16.64 -14.63 -14.54
N LYS A 77 16.64 -15.04 -15.80
CA LYS A 77 17.45 -16.16 -16.29
C LYS A 77 18.46 -15.57 -17.28
N GLU A 78 19.69 -15.39 -16.82
CA GLU A 78 20.87 -15.41 -17.69
C GLU A 78 21.27 -16.86 -17.94
#